data_AF-A0A2G9TJT8-F1
#
_entry.id   AF-A0A2G9TJT8-F1
#
_cell.length_a   1.000
_cell.length_b   1.000
_cell.length_c   1.000
_cell.angle_alpha   90.00
_cell.angle_beta   90.00
_cell.angle_gamma   90.00
#
_symmetry.space_group_name_H-M   'P 1'
#
loop_
_entity.id
_entity.type
_entity.pdbx_description
1 polymer ?
#
loop_
_entity_poly.entity_id
_entity_poly.type
_entity_poly.pdbx_seq_one_letter_code
_entity_poly.pdbx_strand_id
1 'polypeptide(L)'
;RIKVQKDVFIVFYKGDRLRNIVEKVCDGFKAKLMKNCPKTFKDRQSARIDVKARLQDVKTVLGQTQEHRFRVLQAAANNHNNWLRQEISGSTVQPVLNVLESPEEPPTYNRTNKFTEVFQGIVDSYGIATYQELNP
;
A
#
# COMPACT_ATOMS: atom_id res chain seq x y z
N ARG A 1 0.93 -10.83 15.88
CA ARG A 1 2.30 -10.96 16.45
C ARG A 1 2.16 -11.60 17.83
N ILE A 2 2.82 -12.73 18.07
CA ILE A 2 2.80 -13.39 19.38
C ILE A 2 3.50 -12.48 20.39
N LYS A 3 2.85 -12.25 21.54
CA LYS A 3 3.41 -11.44 22.62
C LYS A 3 4.42 -12.31 23.37
N VAL A 4 5.71 -12.00 23.22
CA VAL A 4 6.80 -12.69 23.93
C VAL A 4 6.94 -12.03 25.30
N GLN A 5 6.76 -12.79 26.38
CA GLN A 5 7.10 -12.34 27.73
C GLN A 5 8.62 -12.28 27.87
N LYS A 6 9.11 -11.23 28.53
CA LYS A 6 10.54 -11.00 28.75
C LYS A 6 10.76 -10.70 30.21
N ASP A 7 11.75 -11.36 30.80
CA ASP A 7 12.18 -11.13 32.17
C ASP A 7 13.44 -10.28 32.20
N VAL A 8 13.62 -9.56 33.30
CA VAL A 8 14.77 -8.69 33.54
C VAL A 8 15.48 -9.15 34.80
N PHE A 9 16.79 -9.31 34.73
CA PHE A 9 17.64 -9.70 35.84
C PHE A 9 18.87 -8.78 35.93
N ILE A 10 19.52 -8.76 37.09
CA ILE A 10 20.72 -7.96 37.36
C ILE A 10 21.82 -8.90 37.83
N VAL A 11 23.03 -8.75 37.28
CA VAL A 11 24.21 -9.53 37.66
C VAL A 11 25.27 -8.58 38.20
N PHE A 12 25.73 -8.83 39.43
CA PHE A 12 26.85 -8.12 40.03
C PHE A 12 28.12 -8.97 39.89
N TYR A 13 29.19 -8.35 39.40
CA TYR A 13 30.51 -8.98 39.30
C TYR A 13 31.60 -7.94 39.56
N LYS A 14 32.80 -8.41 39.91
CA LYS A 14 33.98 -7.56 40.09
C LYS A 14 35.11 -8.08 39.20
N GLY A 15 35.76 -7.17 38.47
CA GLY A 15 36.86 -7.48 37.55
C GLY A 15 36.42 -7.80 36.11
N ASP A 16 37.33 -7.56 35.15
CA ASP A 16 37.01 -7.62 33.72
C ASP A 16 36.90 -9.05 33.16
N ARG A 17 37.55 -10.04 33.80
CA ARG A 17 37.44 -11.44 33.38
C ARG A 17 35.99 -11.93 33.47
N LEU A 18 35.30 -11.65 34.58
CA LEU A 18 33.90 -12.02 34.77
C LEU A 18 32.97 -11.20 33.87
N ARG A 19 33.26 -9.90 33.65
CA ARG A 19 32.53 -9.08 32.67
C ARG A 19 32.48 -9.77 31.31
N ASN A 20 33.64 -10.15 30.78
CA ASN A 20 33.74 -10.73 29.44
C ASN A 20 32.99 -12.07 29.32
N ILE A 21 32.98 -12.87 30.39
CA ILE A 21 32.21 -14.12 30.43
C ILE A 21 30.70 -13.82 30.42
N VAL A 22 30.24 -12.91 31.28
CA VAL A 22 28.81 -12.52 31.36
C VAL A 22 28.32 -11.91 30.05
N GLU A 23 29.10 -11.03 29.42
CA GLU A 23 28.72 -10.44 28.13
C GLU A 23 28.56 -11.51 27.03
N LYS A 24 29.49 -12.47 26.96
CA LYS A 24 29.41 -13.59 25.99
C LYS A 24 28.22 -14.51 26.23
N VAL A 25 27.92 -14.83 27.49
CA VAL A 25 26.75 -15.65 27.85
C VAL A 25 25.46 -14.93 27.47
N CYS A 26 25.32 -13.64 27.84
CA CYS A 26 24.17 -12.83 27.47
C CYS A 26 23.98 -12.74 25.96
N ASP A 27 25.06 -12.55 25.20
CA ASP A 27 25.01 -12.51 23.74
C ASP A 27 24.59 -13.87 23.13
N GLY A 28 25.13 -14.97 23.65
CA GLY A 28 24.75 -16.34 23.25
C GLY A 28 23.26 -16.64 23.44
N PHE A 29 22.65 -16.12 24.51
CA PHE A 29 21.21 -16.20 24.76
C PHE A 29 20.38 -15.07 24.11
N LYS A 30 21.02 -14.20 23.31
CA LYS A 30 20.39 -13.02 22.67
C LYS A 30 19.72 -12.07 23.68
N ALA A 31 20.25 -12.01 24.90
CA ALA A 31 19.81 -11.10 25.93
C ALA A 31 20.32 -9.68 25.63
N LYS A 32 19.42 -8.69 25.72
CA LYS A 32 19.78 -7.28 25.49
C LYS A 32 20.49 -6.72 26.72
N LEU A 33 21.80 -6.51 26.62
CA LEU A 33 22.59 -5.91 27.70
C LEU A 33 22.45 -4.38 27.72
N MET A 34 22.10 -3.83 28.89
CA MET A 34 22.01 -2.38 29.11
C MET A 34 23.32 -1.86 29.73
N LYS A 35 24.31 -1.57 28.89
CA LYS A 35 25.68 -1.21 29.33
C LYS A 35 25.77 0.11 30.11
N ASN A 36 24.95 1.10 29.77
CA ASN A 36 24.99 2.44 30.36
C ASN A 36 23.86 2.66 31.38
N CYS A 37 23.80 1.82 32.42
CA CYS A 37 22.82 1.98 33.49
C CYS A 37 23.23 3.10 34.44
N PRO A 38 22.39 4.13 34.67
CA PRO A 38 22.72 5.19 35.62
C PRO A 38 22.86 4.64 37.05
N LYS A 39 23.97 5.01 37.71
CA LYS A 39 24.36 4.42 39.00
C LYS A 39 23.64 5.06 40.19
N THR A 40 23.33 6.35 40.11
CA THR A 40 22.63 7.07 41.19
C THR A 40 21.12 7.08 40.96
N PHE A 41 20.36 7.30 42.04
CA PHE A 41 18.90 7.43 41.97
C PHE A 41 18.48 8.63 41.10
N LYS A 42 19.15 9.78 41.25
CA LYS A 42 18.85 11.00 40.51
C LYS A 42 19.04 10.82 39.01
N ASP A 43 20.15 10.21 38.59
CA ASP A 43 20.43 9.99 37.17
C ASP A 43 19.43 9.00 36.54
N ARG A 44 19.04 7.95 37.28
CA ARG A 44 18.00 7.01 36.83
C ARG A 44 16.66 7.70 36.66
N GLN A 45 16.29 8.58 37.59
CA GLN A 45 15.06 9.33 37.53
C GLN A 45 15.04 10.26 36.30
N SER A 46 16.14 10.97 36.05
CA SER A 46 16.28 11.86 34.89
C SER A 46 16.22 11.08 33.57
N ALA A 47 16.98 9.98 33.47
CA ALA A 47 16.96 9.10 32.28
C ALA A 47 15.57 8.50 32.01
N ARG A 48 14.81 8.15 33.06
CA ARG A 48 13.43 7.65 32.92
C ARG A 48 12.50 8.71 32.32
N ILE A 49 12.64 9.97 32.76
CA ILE A 49 11.83 11.09 32.26
C ILE A 49 12.14 11.33 30.77
N ASP A 50 13.43 11.40 30.41
CA ASP A 50 13.86 11.58 29.01
C ASP A 50 13.34 10.45 28.10
N VAL A 51 13.54 9.19 28.50
CA VAL A 51 13.03 8.04 27.73
C VAL A 51 11.52 8.09 27.57
N LYS A 52 10.78 8.53 28.61
CA LYS A 52 9.32 8.67 28.54
C LYS A 52 8.90 9.77 27.58
N ALA A 53 9.58 10.91 27.57
CA ALA A 53 9.32 12.01 26.64
C ALA A 53 9.55 11.54 25.20
N ARG A 54 10.72 10.94 24.92
CA ARG A 54 11.05 10.42 23.60
C ARG A 54 10.09 9.33 23.12
N LEU A 55 9.62 8.46 24.02
CA LEU A 55 8.60 7.46 23.70
C LEU A 55 7.30 8.11 23.28
N GLN A 56 6.92 9.22 23.91
CA GLN A 56 5.73 9.96 23.55
C GLN A 56 5.86 10.60 22.17
N ASP A 57 7.01 11.21 21.88
CA ASP A 57 7.28 11.81 20.56
C ASP A 57 7.19 10.77 19.45
N VAL A 58 7.82 9.60 19.65
CA VAL A 58 7.76 8.50 18.68
C VAL A 58 6.32 8.00 18.47
N LYS A 59 5.50 7.92 19.53
CA LYS A 59 4.09 7.56 19.39
C LYS A 59 3.31 8.58 18.57
N THR A 60 3.56 9.87 18.79
CA THR A 60 2.93 10.95 18.02
C THR A 60 3.30 10.84 16.54
N VAL A 61 4.59 10.68 16.21
CA VAL A 61 5.06 10.54 14.83
C VAL A 61 4.48 9.29 14.17
N LEU A 62 4.41 8.16 14.88
CA LEU A 62 3.79 6.93 14.36
C LEU A 62 2.31 7.13 14.05
N GLY A 63 1.56 7.78 14.94
CA GLY A 63 0.15 8.11 14.72
C GLY A 63 -0.04 8.99 13.49
N GLN A 64 0.69 10.10 13.41
CA GLN A 64 0.64 11.03 12.28
C GLN A 64 1.03 10.35 10.96
N THR A 65 2.05 9.50 10.98
CA THR A 65 2.52 8.77 9.78
C THR A 65 1.47 7.75 9.33
N GLN A 66 0.81 7.07 10.26
CA GLN A 66 -0.26 6.13 9.95
C GLN A 66 -1.48 6.84 9.34
N GLU A 67 -1.90 7.96 9.92
CA GLU A 67 -2.99 8.78 9.39
C GLU A 67 -2.66 9.34 8.01
N HIS A 68 -1.44 9.86 7.83
CA HIS A 68 -0.99 10.38 6.55
C HIS A 68 -0.97 9.28 5.48
N ARG A 69 -0.40 8.12 5.80
CA ARG A 69 -0.40 6.95 4.91
C ARG A 69 -1.83 6.56 4.52
N PHE A 70 -2.75 6.50 5.48
CA PHE A 70 -4.15 6.18 5.20
C PHE A 70 -4.77 7.21 4.24
N ARG A 71 -4.57 8.50 4.50
CA ARG A 71 -5.11 9.59 3.65
C ARG A 71 -4.61 9.51 2.21
N VAL A 72 -3.30 9.35 2.01
CA VAL A 72 -2.69 9.27 0.67
C VAL A 72 -3.17 8.03 -0.07
N LEU A 73 -3.18 6.86 0.60
CA LEU A 73 -3.64 5.63 -0.02
C LEU A 73 -5.13 5.68 -0.36
N GLN A 74 -5.96 6.28 0.49
CA GLN A 74 -7.39 6.47 0.20
C GLN A 74 -7.59 7.40 -1.00
N ALA A 75 -6.86 8.51 -1.08
CA ALA A 75 -6.93 9.43 -2.22
C ALA A 75 -6.50 8.75 -3.53
N ALA A 76 -5.45 7.93 -3.49
CA ALA A 76 -5.02 7.15 -4.65
C ALA A 76 -6.06 6.09 -5.05
N ALA A 77 -6.60 5.34 -4.07
CA ALA A 77 -7.62 4.33 -4.31
C ALA A 77 -8.87 4.92 -4.95
N ASN A 78 -9.32 6.10 -4.48
CA ASN A 78 -10.49 6.78 -5.04
C ASN A 78 -10.30 7.21 -6.50
N ASN A 79 -9.07 7.52 -6.91
CA ASN A 79 -8.75 7.97 -8.27
C ASN A 79 -8.29 6.85 -9.21
N HIS A 80 -8.02 5.65 -8.69
CA HIS A 80 -7.41 4.55 -9.43
C HIS A 80 -8.12 4.24 -10.76
N ASN A 81 -9.45 4.12 -10.72
CA ASN A 81 -10.24 3.82 -11.92
C ASN A 81 -10.22 4.94 -12.96
N ASN A 82 -10.06 6.20 -12.54
CA ASN A 82 -10.00 7.33 -13.47
C ASN A 82 -8.66 7.36 -14.19
N TRP A 83 -7.56 7.14 -13.46
CA TRP A 83 -6.23 7.01 -14.06
C TRP A 83 -6.15 5.82 -15.02
N LEU A 84 -6.75 4.69 -14.67
CA LEU A 84 -6.81 3.52 -15.54
C LEU A 84 -7.55 3.83 -16.86
N ARG A 85 -8.68 4.54 -16.80
CA ARG A 85 -9.41 4.94 -18.01
C ARG A 85 -8.60 5.91 -18.88
N GLN A 86 -7.89 6.86 -18.26
CA GLN A 86 -7.04 7.81 -18.98
C GLN A 86 -5.89 7.09 -19.71
N GLU A 87 -5.26 6.13 -19.04
CA GLU A 87 -4.18 5.31 -19.63
C GLU A 87 -4.70 4.49 -20.82
N ILE A 88 -5.82 3.79 -20.66
CA ILE A 88 -6.43 2.97 -21.73
C ILE A 88 -6.86 3.85 -22.92
N SER A 89 -7.37 5.05 -22.66
CA SER A 89 -7.78 5.98 -23.71
C SER A 89 -6.59 6.68 -24.38
N GLY A 90 -5.39 6.64 -23.81
CA GLY A 90 -4.23 7.43 -24.25
C GLY A 90 -4.45 8.95 -24.18
N SER A 91 -5.49 9.42 -23.49
CA SER A 91 -5.91 10.82 -23.46
C SER A 91 -6.48 11.18 -22.08
N THR A 92 -6.11 12.35 -21.58
CA THR A 92 -6.70 12.97 -20.39
C THR A 92 -8.02 13.68 -20.67
N VAL A 93 -8.34 13.90 -21.94
CA VAL A 93 -9.56 14.54 -22.43
C VAL A 93 -10.49 13.46 -23.00
N GLN A 94 -11.79 13.56 -22.70
CA GLN A 94 -12.77 12.65 -23.30
C GLN A 94 -12.76 12.79 -24.83
N PRO A 95 -12.84 11.68 -25.59
CA PRO A 95 -12.85 11.75 -27.04
C PRO A 95 -14.03 12.61 -27.50
N VAL A 96 -13.74 13.61 -28.31
CA VAL A 96 -14.75 14.39 -29.02
C VAL A 96 -14.89 13.77 -30.40
N LEU A 97 -16.05 13.16 -30.67
CA LEU A 97 -16.35 12.61 -31.98
C LEU A 97 -16.70 13.78 -32.91
N ASN A 98 -15.80 14.13 -33.82
CA ASN A 98 -16.10 15.06 -34.90
C ASN A 98 -16.51 14.26 -36.14
N VAL A 99 -17.74 14.44 -36.59
CA VAL A 99 -18.25 13.76 -37.79
C VAL A 99 -17.70 14.50 -39.01
N LEU A 100 -16.94 13.81 -39.85
CA LEU A 100 -16.46 14.32 -41.12
C LEU A 100 -17.33 13.75 -42.23
N GLU A 101 -17.67 14.56 -43.23
CA GLU A 101 -18.32 14.08 -44.44
C GLU A 101 -17.30 13.26 -45.26
N SER A 102 -17.66 12.02 -45.58
CA SER A 102 -16.84 11.10 -46.38
C SER A 102 -17.64 10.63 -47.62
N PRO A 103 -17.01 10.52 -48.79
CA PRO A 103 -17.62 9.93 -49.99
C PRO A 103 -17.64 8.39 -49.97
N GLU A 104 -17.06 7.74 -48.95
CA GLU A 104 -17.06 6.29 -48.80
C GLU A 104 -18.45 5.74 -48.42
N GLU A 105 -18.72 4.49 -48.81
CA GLU A 105 -19.95 3.81 -48.40
C GLU A 105 -20.01 3.71 -46.87
N PRO A 106 -21.12 4.14 -46.24
CA PRO A 106 -21.22 4.19 -44.80
C PRO A 106 -21.27 2.77 -44.19
N PRO A 107 -20.79 2.59 -42.95
CA PRO A 107 -20.79 1.29 -42.31
C PRO A 107 -22.22 0.80 -41.97
N THR A 108 -22.42 -0.51 -41.99
CA THR A 108 -23.66 -1.15 -41.55
C THR A 108 -23.76 -1.17 -40.03
N TYR A 109 -24.90 -0.73 -39.50
CA TYR A 109 -25.18 -0.74 -38.06
C TYR A 109 -26.55 -1.35 -37.78
N ASN A 110 -26.56 -2.50 -37.10
CA ASN A 110 -27.76 -3.17 -36.63
C ASN A 110 -27.98 -2.88 -35.14
N ARG A 111 -29.13 -2.29 -34.81
CA ARG A 111 -29.49 -2.04 -33.40
C ARG A 111 -29.81 -3.36 -32.71
N THR A 112 -28.99 -3.74 -31.74
CA THR A 112 -29.21 -4.90 -30.89
C THR A 112 -29.68 -4.49 -29.49
N ASN A 113 -30.26 -5.45 -28.77
CA ASN A 113 -30.52 -5.37 -27.34
C ASN A 113 -29.93 -6.60 -26.65
N LYS A 114 -30.03 -6.69 -25.32
CA LYS A 114 -29.48 -7.81 -24.54
C LYS A 114 -29.94 -9.20 -25.02
N PHE A 115 -31.11 -9.30 -25.67
CA PHE A 115 -31.65 -10.53 -26.22
C PHE A 115 -31.16 -10.77 -27.66
N THR A 116 -31.13 -9.74 -28.51
CA THR A 116 -30.78 -9.88 -29.93
C THR A 116 -29.27 -9.83 -30.22
N GLU A 117 -28.44 -9.35 -29.29
CA GLU A 117 -26.98 -9.23 -29.43
C GLU A 117 -26.31 -10.57 -29.74
N VAL A 118 -26.75 -11.65 -29.09
CA VAL A 118 -26.19 -12.99 -29.31
C VAL A 118 -26.48 -13.50 -30.71
N PHE A 119 -27.69 -13.27 -31.23
CA PHE A 119 -28.05 -13.68 -32.59
C PHE A 119 -27.28 -12.85 -33.62
N GLN A 120 -27.16 -11.54 -33.40
CA GLN A 120 -26.34 -10.68 -34.25
C GLN A 120 -24.87 -11.13 -34.25
N GLY A 121 -24.31 -11.49 -33.10
CA GLY A 121 -22.94 -12.00 -33.01
C GLY A 121 -22.72 -13.31 -33.80
N ILE A 122 -23.75 -14.16 -33.90
CA ILE A 122 -23.71 -15.35 -34.77
C ILE A 122 -23.73 -14.92 -36.24
N VAL A 123 -24.64 -14.03 -36.64
CA VAL A 123 -24.74 -13.53 -38.01
C VAL A 123 -23.42 -12.87 -38.45
N ASP A 124 -22.90 -11.96 -37.63
CA ASP A 124 -21.66 -11.21 -37.90
C ASP A 124 -20.42 -12.11 -37.98
N SER A 125 -20.46 -13.30 -37.35
CA SER A 125 -19.35 -14.27 -37.42
C SER A 125 -19.18 -14.89 -38.81
N TYR A 126 -20.25 -14.92 -39.62
CA TYR A 126 -20.23 -15.41 -41.00
C TYR A 126 -19.89 -14.30 -42.00
N GLY A 127 -20.05 -13.04 -41.61
CA GLY A 127 -19.74 -11.86 -42.42
C GLY A 127 -20.56 -10.64 -41.99
N ILE A 128 -20.04 -9.44 -42.26
CA ILE A 128 -20.76 -8.19 -42.00
C ILE A 128 -21.58 -7.83 -43.24
N ALA A 129 -22.87 -7.61 -43.06
CA ALA A 129 -23.78 -7.22 -44.14
C ALA A 129 -23.41 -5.86 -44.76
N THR A 130 -23.71 -5.68 -46.04
CA THR A 130 -23.48 -4.42 -46.75
C THR A 130 -24.50 -3.35 -46.36
N TYR A 131 -24.17 -2.08 -46.63
CA TYR A 131 -25.02 -0.96 -46.25
C TYR A 131 -26.39 -1.08 -46.94
N GLN A 132 -27.46 -0.96 -46.14
CA GLN A 132 -28.86 -1.14 -46.57
C GLN A 132 -29.25 -2.57 -47.01
N GLU A 133 -28.41 -3.56 -46.76
CA GLU A 133 -28.78 -4.98 -46.89
C GLU A 133 -29.74 -5.41 -45.77
N LEU A 134 -30.56 -6.42 -46.06
CA LEU A 134 -31.53 -6.94 -45.10
C LEU A 134 -30.83 -7.80 -44.04
N ASN A 135 -31.06 -7.52 -42.75
CA ASN A 135 -30.49 -8.32 -41.65
C ASN A 135 -31.17 -9.70 -41.61
N PRO A 136 -30.43 -10.82 -41.81
CA PRO A 136 -30.96 -12.18 -41.74
C PRO A 136 -31.46 -12.56 -40.34
#